data_AF-A0A662LWW6-F1
#
_entry.id   AF-A0A662LWW6-F1
#
_cell.length_a   1.000
_cell.length_b   1.000
_cell.length_c   1.000
_cell.angle_alpha   90.00
_cell.angle_beta   90.00
_cell.angle_gamma   90.00
#
_symmetry.space_group_name_H-M   'P 1'
#
loop_
_entity.id
_entity.type
_entity.pdbx_description
1 polymer ?
#
loop_
_entity_poly.entity_id
_entity_poly.type
_entity_poly.pdbx_seq_one_letter_code
_entity_poly.pdbx_strand_id
1 'polypeptide(L)' 'MIDIAFVISFAFIGTILGCITGLVPGFHVNNLALLLLSASPSILAFLSPCGELASLLVGAMVVSASIA' A
#
# COMPACT_ATOMS: atom_id res chain seq x y z
N MET A 1 -0.39 18.39 8.95
CA MET A 1 -1.14 18.44 7.66
C MET A 1 -0.41 17.67 6.57
N ILE A 2 0.91 17.83 6.45
CA ILE A 2 1.75 17.08 5.50
C ILE A 2 1.65 15.56 5.69
N ASP A 3 1.57 15.08 6.94
CA ASP A 3 1.47 13.64 7.24
C ASP A 3 0.19 13.01 6.68
N ILE A 4 -0.94 13.72 6.81
CA ILE A 4 -2.22 13.29 6.27
C ILE A 4 -2.18 13.27 4.73
N ALA A 5 -1.52 14.25 4.11
CA ALA A 5 -1.35 14.28 2.66
C ALA A 5 -0.52 13.09 2.15
N PHE A 6 0.52 12.68 2.88
CA PHE A 6 1.28 11.47 2.57
C PHE A 6 0.44 10.20 2.72
N VAL A 7 -0.35 10.09 3.79
CA VAL A 7 -1.26 8.96 4.00
C VAL A 7 -2.28 8.85 2.87
N ILE A 8 -2.90 9.96 2.48
CA ILE A 8 -3.86 9.99 1.36
C ILE A 8 -3.16 9.60 0.06
N SER A 9 -1.94 10.08 -0.19
CA SER A 9 -1.19 9.75 -1.40
C SER A 9 -0.84 8.25 -1.47
N PHE A 10 -0.38 7.66 -0.36
CA PHE A 10 -0.09 6.23 -0.28
C PHE A 10 -1.35 5.37 -0.39
N ALA A 11 -2.46 5.81 0.21
CA ALA A 11 -3.75 5.13 0.06
C ALA A 11 -4.22 5.16 -1.40
N PHE A 12 -4.04 6.29 -2.10
CA PHE A 12 -4.41 6.41 -3.51
C PHE A 12 -3.57 5.51 -4.42
N ILE A 13 -2.26 5.42 -4.15
CA ILE A 13 -1.36 4.46 -4.82
C ILE A 13 -1.84 3.03 -4.58
N GLY A 14 -2.19 2.69 -3.34
CA GLY A 14 -2.76 1.38 -3.00
C GLY A 14 -4.03 1.07 -3.79
N THR A 15 -4.98 2.01 -3.86
CA THR A 15 -6.22 1.87 -4.63
C THR A 15 -5.95 1.65 -6.11
N ILE A 16 -5.05 2.43 -6.72
CA ILE A 16 -4.70 2.26 -8.14
C ILE A 16 -4.10 0.87 -8.38
N LEU A 17 -3.21 0.42 -7.50
CA LEU A 17 -2.58 -0.90 -7.63
C LEU A 17 -3.61 -2.03 -7.48
N GLY A 18 -4.54 -1.89 -6.54
CA GLY A 18 -5.67 -2.79 -6.37
C GLY A 18 -6.56 -2.83 -7.62
N CYS A 19 -6.97 -1.68 -8.15
CA CYS A 19 -7.77 -1.61 -9.38
C CYS A 19 -7.05 -2.23 -10.59
N ILE A 20 -5.78 -1.89 -10.83
CA ILE A 20 -5.01 -2.43 -11.97
C ILE A 20 -4.91 -3.94 -11.88
N THR A 21 -4.63 -4.47 -10.69
CA THR A 21 -4.43 -5.91 -10.50
C THR A 21 -5.73 -6.69 -10.41
N GLY A 22 -6.81 -6.10 -9.90
CA GLY A 22 -8.16 -6.68 -9.92
C GLY A 22 -8.75 -6.76 -11.32
N LEU A 23 -8.29 -5.92 -12.26
CA LEU A 23 -8.63 -6.03 -13.69
C LEU A 23 -7.87 -7.17 -14.40
N VAL A 24 -6.83 -7.73 -13.78
CA VAL A 24 -6.13 -8.90 -14.34
C VAL A 24 -6.97 -10.15 -14.05
N PRO A 25 -7.46 -10.85 -15.08
CA PRO A 25 -8.29 -12.04 -14.89
C PRO A 25 -7.50 -13.11 -14.12
N GLY A 26 -8.04 -13.55 -12.99
CA GLY A 26 -7.44 -14.57 -12.12
C GLY A 26 -6.61 -14.04 -10.93
N PHE A 27 -6.42 -12.72 -10.79
CA PHE A 27 -5.73 -12.13 -9.63
C PHE A 27 -6.72 -11.40 -8.71
N HIS A 28 -6.93 -11.92 -7.51
CA HIS A 28 -7.80 -11.27 -6.53
C HIS A 28 -7.04 -10.15 -5.82
N VAL A 29 -7.72 -9.03 -5.56
CA VAL A 29 -7.15 -7.86 -4.88
C VAL A 29 -6.62 -8.19 -3.47
N ASN A 30 -7.18 -9.20 -2.80
CA ASN A 30 -6.66 -9.74 -1.55
C ASN A 30 -5.29 -10.42 -1.69
N ASN A 31 -5.02 -11.08 -2.82
CA ASN A 31 -3.72 -11.73 -3.05
C ASN A 31 -2.64 -10.68 -3.29
N LEU A 32 -2.99 -9.56 -3.92
CA LEU A 32 -2.09 -8.40 -4.02
C LEU A 32 -1.79 -7.84 -2.63
N ALA A 33 -2.81 -7.62 -1.80
CA ALA A 33 -2.62 -7.10 -0.45
C ALA A 33 -1.70 -8.00 0.38
N LEU A 34 -1.82 -9.32 0.28
CA LEU A 34 -0.93 -10.28 0.92
C LEU A 34 0.50 -10.23 0.36
N LEU A 35 0.67 -10.04 -0.95
CA LEU A 35 1.98 -9.88 -1.57
C LEU A 35 2.67 -8.58 -1.11
N LEU A 36 1.92 -7.47 -1.06
CA LEU A 36 2.41 -6.20 -0.50
C LEU A 36 2.74 -6.33 0.98
N LEU A 37 1.94 -7.07 1.76
CA LEU A 37 2.22 -7.34 3.16
C LEU A 37 3.48 -8.19 3.33
N SER A 38 3.70 -9.19 2.47
CA SER A 38 4.94 -9.98 2.46
C SER A 38 6.15 -9.15 2.03
N ALA A 39 5.97 -8.16 1.18
CA ALA A 39 7.02 -7.23 0.75
C ALA A 39 7.22 -6.04 1.73
N SER A 40 6.35 -5.90 2.73
CA SER A 40 6.39 -4.81 3.71
C SER A 40 7.76 -4.59 4.38
N PRO A 41 8.56 -5.59 4.80
CA PRO A 41 9.89 -5.33 5.36
C PRO A 41 10.84 -4.64 4.37
N SER A 42 10.77 -4.97 3.09
CA SER A 42 11.56 -4.31 2.04
C SER A 42 11.08 -2.88 1.78
N ILE A 43 9.76 -2.67 1.78
CA ILE A 43 9.15 -1.34 1.60
C ILE A 43 9.49 -0.44 2.80
N LEU A 44 9.44 -0.99 4.02
CA LEU A 44 9.84 -0.31 5.25
C LEU A 44 11.32 0.06 5.24
N ALA A 45 12.20 -0.82 4.76
CA ALA A 45 13.62 -0.51 4.62
C ALA A 45 13.85 0.64 3.64
N PHE A 46 13.08 0.70 2.54
CA PHE A 46 13.13 1.81 1.60
C PHE A 46 12.57 3.11 2.19
N LEU A 47 11.52 3.02 3.01
CA LEU A 47 10.89 4.15 3.71
C LEU A 47 11.57 4.50 5.05
N SER A 48 12.70 3.88 5.39
CA SER A 48 13.47 4.20 6.60
C SER A 48 13.66 5.71 6.89
N PRO A 49 13.90 6.61 5.90
CA PRO A 49 14.00 8.04 6.16
C PRO A 49 12.69 8.71 6.64
N CYS A 50 11.52 8.07 6.46
CA CYS A 50 10.24 8.56 6.96
C CYS A 50 9.98 8.22 8.44
N GLY A 51 10.89 7.50 9.13
CA GLY A 51 10.79 7.21 10.56
C GLY A 51 9.51 6.44 10.94
N GLU A 52 8.83 6.87 12.01
CA GLU A 52 7.61 6.22 12.52
C GLU A 52 6.43 6.23 11.52
N LEU A 53 6.41 7.18 10.58
CA LEU A 53 5.37 7.27 9.55
C LEU A 53 5.45 6.14 8.52
N ALA A 54 6.61 5.49 8.36
CA ALA A 54 6.81 4.46 7.36
C ALA A 54 5.83 3.29 7.52
N SER A 55 5.60 2.81 8.74
CA SER A 55 4.67 1.71 9.02
C SER A 55 3.22 2.10 8.74
N LEU A 56 2.84 3.33 9.09
CA LEU A 56 1.51 3.88 8.82
C LEU A 56 1.26 4.00 7.30
N LEU A 57 2.24 4.50 6.54
CA LEU A 57 2.12 4.67 5.08
C LEU A 57 2.01 3.32 4.36
N VAL A 58 2.82 2.34 4.76
CA VAL A 58 2.73 0.97 4.23
C VAL A 58 1.39 0.34 4.59
N GLY A 59 0.91 0.51 5.83
CA GLY A 59 -0.40 0.03 6.25
C GLY A 59 -1.55 0.64 5.45
N ALA A 60 -1.54 1.97 5.26
CA ALA A 60 -2.54 2.68 4.46
C ALA A 60 -2.57 2.19 3.00
N MET A 61 -1.41 1.95 2.41
CA MET A 61 -1.30 1.40 1.06
C MET A 61 -1.88 -0.02 0.96
N VAL A 62 -1.52 -0.93 1.88
CA VAL A 62 -1.99 -2.33 1.87
C VAL A 62 -3.50 -2.42 2.07
N VAL A 63 -4.04 -1.68 3.05
CA VAL A 63 -5.49 -1.67 3.32
C VAL A 63 -6.24 -1.11 2.12
N SER A 64 -5.78 0.00 1.55
CA SER A 64 -6.45 0.61 0.40
C SER A 64 -6.42 -0.29 -0.84
N ALA A 65 -5.33 -1.03 -1.05
CA ALA A 65 -5.21 -2.01 -2.13
C ALA A 65 -6.12 -3.23 -1.97
N SER A 66 -6.55 -3.55 -0.74
CA SER A 66 -7.44 -4.70 -0.46
C SER A 66 -8.93 -4.43 -0.72
N ILE A 67 -9.32 -3.16 -0.77
CA ILE A 67 -10.73 -2.72 -0.88
C ILE A 67 -11.09 -2.29 -2.31
N ALA A 68 -10.07 -1.93 -3.11
CA ALA A 68 -10.19 -1.51 -4.50
C ALA A 68 -10.47 -2.69 -5.44
#